data_AF-A0A4Q3I027-F1
#
_entry.id   AF-A0A4Q3I027-F1
#
_cell.length_a   1.000
_cell.length_b   1.000
_cell.length_c   1.000
_cell.angle_alpha   90.00
_cell.angle_beta   90.00
_cell.angle_gamma   90.00
#
_symmetry.space_group_name_H-M   'P 1'
#
loop_
_entity.id
_entity.type
_entity.pdbx_description
1 polymer ?
#
loop_
_entity_poly.entity_id
_entity_poly.type
_entity_poly.pdbx_seq_one_letter_code
_entity_poly.pdbx_strand_id
1 'polypeptide(L)'
;MAFSAFFGLRIAQVRSLAKWIVIVVPMAAAVGSLVALFLWSLDRATELRFEFPWLIYGMPVAGFAMVWAYQKFGKSAEGGNNLIVDQIHEPGGGVPLRMAPFILVTTVLTHLVGGSAGREGTAVQLGGSLASAFGKMFKLTPGDVRILLMAGIAAGFGAVFGTPIAGAIFALEVLTIGRMQYEALLPALLAAVVADWTCHAWGIGHTHYAIAYLGGVGEAVGFHLDALLLLKVVTAGLAFGLAAHFFAELSHLASSAYKAILPYAPLRPVLASAILLGLVYLLGTREYLGLGVWSPNPDDATILGFFRPNHVDYWSWAWKALFTIVTLNAGFKGGEVTPLFFIGAGLGSALAGVLGAPVDLFAALGFV
;
A
#
# COMPACT_ATOMS: atom_id res chain seq x y z
N MET A 1 12.14 19.71 46.81
CA MET A 1 11.84 18.34 46.30
C MET A 1 11.17 18.33 44.93
N ALA A 2 10.26 19.25 44.59
CA ALA A 2 9.60 19.30 43.27
C ALA A 2 10.53 19.70 42.10
N PHE A 3 11.53 20.56 42.34
CA PHE A 3 12.40 21.09 41.29
C PHE A 3 13.41 20.05 40.76
N SER A 4 14.02 19.24 41.64
CA SER A 4 14.94 18.16 41.24
C SER A 4 14.22 17.03 40.50
N ALA A 5 12.99 16.71 40.90
CA ALA A 5 12.14 15.73 40.21
C ALA A 5 11.75 16.22 38.79
N PHE A 6 11.44 17.50 38.63
CA PHE A 6 11.14 18.11 37.33
C PHE A 6 12.34 18.03 36.37
N PHE A 7 13.54 18.41 36.81
CA PHE A 7 14.75 18.32 35.98
C PHE A 7 15.14 16.87 35.66
N GLY A 8 14.98 15.94 36.62
CA GLY A 8 15.21 14.52 36.39
C GLY A 8 14.32 13.93 35.29
N LEU A 9 13.02 14.28 35.31
CA LEU A 9 12.07 13.87 34.27
C LEU A 9 12.42 14.46 32.90
N ARG A 10 12.77 15.75 32.82
CA ARG A 10 13.19 16.41 31.57
C ARG A 10 14.45 15.77 30.98
N ILE A 11 15.45 15.47 31.81
CA ILE A 11 16.68 14.82 31.37
C ILE A 11 16.40 13.40 30.85
N ALA A 12 15.52 12.65 31.52
CA ALA A 12 15.10 11.32 31.06
C ALA A 12 14.37 11.38 29.71
N GLN A 13 13.49 12.37 29.51
CA GLN A 13 12.80 12.61 28.24
C GLN A 13 13.79 12.94 27.11
N VAL A 14 14.74 13.85 27.35
CA VAL A 14 15.77 14.23 26.36
C VAL A 14 16.64 13.03 25.99
N ARG A 15 17.04 12.20 26.97
CA ARG A 15 17.81 10.98 26.71
C ARG A 15 17.02 9.97 25.87
N SER A 16 15.74 9.79 26.18
CA SER A 16 14.85 8.92 25.39
C SER A 16 14.70 9.42 23.95
N LEU A 17 14.45 10.71 23.77
CA LEU A 17 14.38 11.35 22.46
C LEU A 17 15.68 11.18 21.67
N ALA A 18 16.84 11.44 22.30
CA ALA A 18 18.13 11.28 21.65
C ALA A 18 18.38 9.81 21.24
N LYS A 19 18.05 8.83 22.10
CA LYS A 19 18.10 7.40 21.77
C LYS A 19 17.27 7.11 20.52
N TRP A 20 16.01 7.55 20.49
CA TRP A 20 15.12 7.29 19.36
C TRP A 20 15.59 7.96 18.08
N ILE A 21 16.08 9.19 18.14
CA ILE A 21 16.65 9.88 16.96
C ILE A 21 17.83 9.09 16.38
N VAL A 22 18.78 8.66 17.23
CA VAL A 22 19.98 7.93 16.80
C VAL A 22 19.65 6.59 16.15
N ILE A 23 18.57 5.93 16.57
CA ILE A 23 18.18 4.62 16.03
C ILE A 23 17.25 4.77 14.82
N VAL A 24 16.25 5.66 14.91
CA VAL A 24 15.16 5.79 13.94
C VAL A 24 15.63 6.50 12.69
N VAL A 25 16.43 7.57 12.80
CA VAL A 25 16.83 8.36 11.61
C VAL A 25 17.64 7.50 10.62
N PRO A 26 18.68 6.75 11.02
CA PRO A 26 19.42 5.90 10.08
C PRO A 26 18.57 4.74 9.55
N MET A 27 17.70 4.16 10.38
CA MET A 27 16.77 3.12 9.96
C MET A 27 15.80 3.65 8.90
N ALA A 28 15.17 4.80 9.15
CA ALA A 28 14.23 5.44 8.25
C ALA A 28 14.89 5.87 6.94
N ALA A 29 16.12 6.39 6.98
CA ALA A 29 16.87 6.71 5.77
C ALA A 29 17.20 5.44 4.93
N ALA A 30 17.55 4.34 5.60
CA ALA A 30 17.76 3.06 4.91
C ALA A 30 16.45 2.52 4.30
N VAL A 31 15.33 2.59 5.03
CA VAL A 31 14.00 2.22 4.53
C VAL A 31 13.59 3.11 3.35
N GLY A 32 13.72 4.42 3.48
CA GLY A 32 13.40 5.38 2.42
C GLY A 32 14.23 5.16 1.15
N SER A 33 15.53 4.88 1.29
CA SER A 33 16.39 4.54 0.14
C SER A 33 15.99 3.23 -0.54
N LEU A 34 15.60 2.22 0.25
CA LEU A 34 15.17 0.93 -0.27
C LEU A 34 13.78 1.02 -0.95
N VAL A 35 12.87 1.81 -0.38
CA VAL A 35 11.58 2.14 -1.00
C VAL A 35 11.78 2.95 -2.27
N ALA A 36 12.73 3.90 -2.30
CA ALA A 36 13.05 4.65 -3.52
C ALA A 36 13.54 3.74 -4.66
N LEU A 37 14.46 2.82 -4.35
CA LEU A 37 14.91 1.78 -5.30
C LEU A 37 13.73 0.94 -5.80
N PHE A 38 12.83 0.55 -4.90
CA PHE A 38 11.66 -0.24 -5.23
C PHE A 38 10.69 0.52 -6.14
N LEU A 39 10.40 1.79 -5.83
CA LEU A 39 9.52 2.65 -6.64
C LEU A 39 10.10 2.90 -8.02
N TRP A 40 11.39 3.24 -8.10
CA TRP A 40 12.10 3.36 -9.38
C TRP A 40 12.00 2.06 -10.19
N SER A 41 12.22 0.90 -9.55
CA SER A 41 12.14 -0.40 -10.22
C SER A 41 10.73 -0.73 -10.71
N LEU A 42 9.69 -0.33 -9.97
CA LEU A 42 8.29 -0.50 -10.36
C LEU A 42 7.92 0.38 -11.55
N ASP A 43 8.37 1.64 -11.57
CA ASP A 43 8.14 2.54 -12.69
C ASP A 43 8.83 2.00 -13.95
N ARG A 44 10.08 1.53 -13.84
CA ARG A 44 10.78 0.88 -14.95
C ARG A 44 10.09 -0.40 -15.44
N ALA A 45 9.61 -1.24 -14.52
CA ALA A 45 8.83 -2.42 -14.91
C ALA A 45 7.54 -2.04 -15.63
N THR A 46 6.91 -0.95 -15.23
CA THR A 46 5.69 -0.41 -15.85
C THR A 46 5.98 0.15 -17.24
N GLU A 47 7.02 0.98 -17.39
CA GLU A 47 7.49 1.49 -18.68
C GLU A 47 7.80 0.36 -19.67
N LEU A 48 8.61 -0.63 -19.24
CA LEU A 48 8.97 -1.78 -20.07
C LEU A 48 7.75 -2.60 -20.48
N ARG A 49 6.74 -2.75 -19.62
CA ARG A 49 5.50 -3.44 -19.96
C ARG A 49 4.70 -2.71 -21.04
N PHE A 50 4.72 -1.37 -21.03
CA PHE A 50 4.08 -0.57 -22.08
C PHE A 50 4.88 -0.58 -23.39
N GLU A 51 6.22 -0.55 -23.33
CA GLU A 51 7.11 -0.64 -24.50
C GLU A 51 7.05 -2.04 -25.14
N PHE A 52 7.01 -3.08 -24.31
CA PHE A 52 6.97 -4.49 -24.72
C PHE A 52 5.71 -5.19 -24.21
N PRO A 53 4.54 -4.93 -24.83
CA PRO A 53 3.26 -5.58 -24.53
C PRO A 53 3.27 -7.09 -24.37
N TRP A 54 4.15 -7.79 -25.08
CA TRP A 54 4.25 -9.25 -25.07
C TRP A 54 4.76 -9.81 -23.74
N LEU A 55 5.35 -8.97 -22.87
CA LEU A 55 5.82 -9.40 -21.54
C LEU A 55 4.71 -9.99 -20.68
N ILE A 56 3.43 -9.63 -20.92
CA ILE A 56 2.29 -10.20 -20.20
C ILE A 56 2.15 -11.71 -20.42
N TYR A 57 2.63 -12.25 -21.54
CA TYR A 57 2.61 -13.69 -21.79
C TYR A 57 3.62 -14.46 -20.94
N GLY A 58 4.59 -13.76 -20.32
CA GLY A 58 5.49 -14.31 -19.32
C GLY A 58 4.85 -14.51 -17.94
N MET A 59 3.63 -14.02 -17.73
CA MET A 59 2.91 -14.07 -16.44
C MET A 59 2.82 -15.48 -15.82
N PRO A 60 2.51 -16.56 -16.57
CA PRO A 60 2.44 -17.91 -15.99
C PRO A 60 3.80 -18.39 -15.46
N VAL A 61 4.87 -18.15 -16.23
CA VAL A 61 6.22 -18.60 -15.89
C VAL A 61 6.77 -17.81 -14.70
N ALA A 62 6.60 -16.49 -14.73
CA ALA A 62 6.98 -15.61 -13.62
C ALA A 62 6.21 -15.97 -12.35
N GLY A 63 4.88 -16.12 -12.43
CA GLY A 63 4.03 -16.51 -11.31
C GLY A 63 4.47 -17.82 -10.66
N PHE A 64 4.68 -18.86 -11.46
CA PHE A 64 5.19 -20.15 -10.99
C PHE A 64 6.54 -20.00 -10.29
N ALA A 65 7.49 -19.34 -10.95
CA ALA A 65 8.86 -19.17 -10.43
C ALA A 65 8.87 -18.40 -9.10
N MET A 66 8.04 -17.37 -8.96
CA MET A 66 7.92 -16.59 -7.72
C MET A 66 7.43 -17.42 -6.56
N VAL A 67 6.31 -18.14 -6.72
CA VAL A 67 5.74 -18.95 -5.64
C VAL A 67 6.68 -20.11 -5.30
N TRP A 68 7.25 -20.78 -6.30
CA TRP A 68 8.24 -21.83 -6.09
C TRP A 68 9.49 -21.34 -5.34
N ALA A 69 10.04 -20.19 -5.72
CA ALA A 69 11.20 -19.60 -5.07
C ALA A 69 10.89 -19.19 -3.62
N TYR A 70 9.71 -18.62 -3.36
CA TYR A 70 9.26 -18.28 -2.01
C TYR A 70 9.15 -19.52 -1.11
N GLN A 71 8.57 -20.61 -1.61
CA GLN A 71 8.47 -21.85 -0.84
C GLN A 71 9.83 -22.49 -0.58
N LYS A 72 10.74 -22.46 -1.56
CA LYS A 72 12.04 -23.10 -1.44
C LYS A 72 13.04 -22.30 -0.59
N PHE A 73 13.01 -20.97 -0.69
CA PHE A 73 14.05 -20.11 -0.12
C PHE A 73 13.53 -19.10 0.93
N GLY A 74 12.23 -18.78 0.91
CA GLY A 74 11.62 -17.75 1.75
C GLY A 74 11.54 -18.12 3.24
N LYS A 75 11.33 -19.40 3.57
CA LYS A 75 11.10 -19.87 4.95
C LYS A 75 10.00 -19.02 5.63
N SER A 76 10.27 -18.43 6.80
CA SER A 76 9.31 -17.57 7.52
C SER A 76 8.92 -16.28 6.75
N ALA A 77 9.63 -15.89 5.69
CA ALA A 77 9.27 -14.73 4.88
C ALA A 77 7.93 -14.88 4.13
N GLU A 78 7.38 -16.09 4.03
CA GLU A 78 6.05 -16.32 3.46
C GLU A 78 4.94 -15.64 4.26
N GLY A 79 5.13 -15.42 5.57
CA GLY A 79 4.16 -14.75 6.45
C GLY A 79 3.94 -13.26 6.14
N GLY A 80 4.81 -12.64 5.33
CA GLY A 80 4.62 -11.28 4.80
C GLY A 80 4.27 -10.24 5.86
N ASN A 81 3.22 -9.45 5.60
CA ASN A 81 2.74 -8.41 6.53
C ASN A 81 2.26 -9.00 7.87
N ASN A 82 1.60 -10.16 7.85
CA ASN A 82 1.07 -10.78 9.06
C ASN A 82 2.19 -11.12 10.04
N LEU A 83 3.35 -11.59 9.55
CA LEU A 83 4.51 -11.83 10.41
C LEU A 83 4.97 -10.57 11.15
N ILE A 84 4.88 -9.39 10.51
CA ILE A 84 5.29 -8.13 11.13
C ILE A 84 4.30 -7.74 12.23
N VAL A 85 3.01 -7.88 11.94
CA VAL A 85 1.93 -7.66 12.92
C VAL A 85 2.08 -8.63 14.10
N ASP A 86 2.37 -9.91 13.84
CA ASP A 86 2.60 -10.91 14.88
C ASP A 86 3.82 -10.55 15.74
N GLN A 87 4.93 -10.11 15.14
CA GLN A 87 6.12 -9.70 15.90
C GLN A 87 5.95 -8.41 16.70
N ILE A 88 4.96 -7.59 16.35
CA ILE A 88 4.58 -6.41 17.12
C ILE A 88 3.71 -6.80 18.33
N HIS A 89 2.85 -7.80 18.20
CA HIS A 89 2.03 -8.30 19.31
C HIS A 89 2.81 -9.22 20.25
N GLU A 90 3.55 -10.17 19.68
CA GLU A 90 4.32 -11.19 20.38
C GLU A 90 5.77 -11.21 19.84
N PRO A 91 6.64 -10.32 20.36
CA PRO A 91 8.03 -10.29 19.95
C PRO A 91 8.76 -11.59 20.34
N GLY A 92 9.42 -12.25 19.40
CA GLY A 92 10.20 -13.46 19.71
C GLY A 92 10.94 -14.10 18.54
N GLY A 93 10.33 -14.13 17.35
CA GLY A 93 10.95 -14.71 16.14
C GLY A 93 11.77 -13.71 15.31
N GLY A 94 11.42 -12.43 15.40
CA GLY A 94 11.90 -11.35 14.53
C GLY A 94 11.41 -11.47 13.08
N VAL A 95 11.53 -10.38 12.33
CA VAL A 95 11.27 -10.35 10.88
C VAL A 95 12.59 -10.67 10.16
N PRO A 96 12.63 -11.68 9.26
CA PRO A 96 13.88 -12.07 8.63
C PRO A 96 14.29 -11.04 7.58
N LEU A 97 15.51 -10.51 7.64
CA LEU A 97 16.02 -9.51 6.70
C LEU A 97 15.95 -9.96 5.23
N ARG A 98 15.99 -11.28 4.97
CA ARG A 98 15.81 -11.85 3.63
C ARG A 98 14.44 -11.55 3.02
N MET A 99 13.41 -11.23 3.82
CA MET A 99 12.09 -10.88 3.31
C MET A 99 12.17 -9.67 2.38
N ALA A 100 13.01 -8.66 2.70
CA ALA A 100 13.16 -7.44 1.92
C ALA A 100 13.56 -7.66 0.44
N PRO A 101 14.68 -8.32 0.10
CA PRO A 101 15.05 -8.55 -1.30
C PRO A 101 14.05 -9.48 -2.02
N PHE A 102 13.46 -10.45 -1.32
CA PHE A 102 12.46 -11.34 -1.93
C PHE A 102 11.20 -10.58 -2.35
N ILE A 103 10.64 -9.76 -1.46
CA ILE A 103 9.41 -9.02 -1.76
C ILE A 103 9.65 -7.95 -2.81
N LEU A 104 10.80 -7.27 -2.78
CA LEU A 104 11.18 -6.30 -3.80
C LEU A 104 11.22 -6.93 -5.19
N VAL A 105 12.00 -8.01 -5.36
CA VAL A 105 12.18 -8.66 -6.67
C VAL A 105 10.88 -9.26 -7.18
N THR A 106 10.13 -9.94 -6.32
CA THR A 106 8.88 -10.59 -6.75
C THR A 106 7.78 -9.60 -7.04
N THR A 107 7.63 -8.51 -6.27
CA THR A 107 6.63 -7.49 -6.59
C THR A 107 6.98 -6.76 -7.89
N VAL A 108 8.26 -6.44 -8.15
CA VAL A 108 8.69 -5.86 -9.42
C VAL A 108 8.40 -6.83 -10.58
N LEU A 109 8.69 -8.12 -10.41
CA LEU A 109 8.40 -9.14 -11.41
C LEU A 109 6.89 -9.28 -11.66
N THR A 110 6.05 -9.28 -10.62
CA THR A 110 4.57 -9.25 -10.74
C THR A 110 4.13 -8.10 -11.65
N HIS A 111 4.66 -6.90 -11.45
CA HIS A 111 4.29 -5.72 -12.24
C HIS A 111 4.82 -5.76 -13.66
N LEU A 112 6.05 -6.26 -13.87
CA LEU A 112 6.66 -6.41 -15.19
C LEU A 112 5.81 -7.29 -16.11
N VAL A 113 5.28 -8.40 -15.58
CA VAL A 113 4.40 -9.31 -16.33
C VAL A 113 2.92 -8.92 -16.29
N GLY A 114 2.58 -7.78 -15.66
CA GLY A 114 1.22 -7.22 -15.66
C GLY A 114 0.28 -7.77 -14.60
N GLY A 115 0.74 -8.47 -13.56
CA GLY A 115 -0.13 -8.82 -12.44
C GLY A 115 -0.74 -7.57 -11.79
N SER A 116 -2.06 -7.59 -11.52
CA SER A 116 -2.73 -6.49 -10.82
C SER A 116 -2.43 -6.59 -9.32
N ALA A 117 -1.48 -5.78 -8.88
CA ALA A 117 -1.01 -5.74 -7.51
C ALA A 117 -0.63 -4.31 -7.12
N GLY A 118 -0.49 -4.07 -5.83
CA GLY A 118 -0.10 -2.80 -5.22
C GLY A 118 1.34 -2.81 -4.69
N ARG A 119 1.76 -1.64 -4.20
CA ARG A 119 3.14 -1.39 -3.73
C ARG A 119 3.29 -1.25 -2.21
N GLU A 120 2.20 -0.97 -1.48
CA GLU A 120 2.27 -0.71 -0.03
C GLU A 120 2.74 -1.91 0.78
N GLY A 121 2.12 -3.08 0.62
CA GLY A 121 2.49 -4.26 1.40
C GLY A 121 3.99 -4.62 1.24
N THR A 122 4.57 -4.30 0.08
CA THR A 122 6.01 -4.42 -0.13
C THR A 122 6.78 -3.40 0.70
N ALA A 123 6.41 -2.12 0.66
CA ALA A 123 7.05 -1.08 1.46
C ALA A 123 6.96 -1.34 2.97
N VAL A 124 5.82 -1.83 3.46
CA VAL A 124 5.64 -2.27 4.86
C VAL A 124 6.58 -3.42 5.20
N GLN A 125 6.75 -4.40 4.30
CA GLN A 125 7.70 -5.50 4.48
C GLN A 125 9.16 -5.07 4.47
N LEU A 126 9.53 -4.13 3.59
CA LEU A 126 10.88 -3.53 3.58
C LEU A 126 11.15 -2.80 4.90
N GLY A 127 10.18 -2.01 5.36
CA GLY A 127 10.20 -1.29 6.63
C GLY A 127 10.35 -2.21 7.84
N GLY A 128 9.47 -3.20 7.97
CA GLY A 128 9.51 -4.17 9.08
C GLY A 128 10.76 -5.04 9.10
N SER A 129 11.27 -5.43 7.92
CA SER A 129 12.50 -6.23 7.80
C SER A 129 13.73 -5.45 8.27
N LEU A 130 13.87 -4.20 7.84
CA LEU A 130 14.98 -3.33 8.25
C LEU A 130 14.85 -2.94 9.72
N ALA A 131 13.65 -2.59 10.18
CA ALA A 131 13.41 -2.29 11.59
C ALA A 131 13.78 -3.47 12.50
N SER A 132 13.43 -4.71 12.11
CA SER A 132 13.83 -5.89 12.89
C SER A 132 15.35 -6.11 12.90
N ALA A 133 16.04 -5.88 11.77
CA ALA A 133 17.49 -5.97 11.70
C ALA A 133 18.19 -4.91 12.57
N PHE A 134 17.68 -3.67 12.55
CA PHE A 134 18.16 -2.59 13.42
C PHE A 134 17.91 -2.91 14.90
N GLY A 135 16.74 -3.47 15.23
CA GLY A 135 16.43 -3.90 16.60
C GLY A 135 17.43 -4.93 17.14
N LYS A 136 17.84 -5.89 16.29
CA LYS A 136 18.88 -6.87 16.62
C LYS A 136 20.27 -6.24 16.74
N MET A 137 20.62 -5.34 15.82
CA MET A 137 21.92 -4.64 15.80
C MET A 137 22.13 -3.80 17.06
N PHE A 138 21.10 -3.08 17.51
CA PHE A 138 21.14 -2.26 18.73
C PHE A 138 20.80 -3.03 20.02
N LYS A 139 20.56 -4.36 19.94
CA LYS A 139 20.20 -5.23 21.08
C LYS A 139 19.04 -4.67 21.92
N LEU A 140 17.99 -4.22 21.23
CA LEU A 140 16.84 -3.58 21.85
C LEU A 140 15.99 -4.55 22.68
N THR A 141 15.30 -3.99 23.68
CA THR A 141 14.32 -4.74 24.47
C THR A 141 13.09 -5.10 23.62
N PRO A 142 12.30 -6.12 23.98
CA PRO A 142 11.08 -6.47 23.24
C PRO A 142 10.12 -5.29 23.04
N GLY A 143 9.96 -4.42 24.06
CA GLY A 143 9.14 -3.21 23.97
C GLY A 143 9.71 -2.17 22.99
N ASP A 144 11.03 -1.95 23.01
CA ASP A 144 11.69 -1.07 22.05
C ASP A 144 11.62 -1.62 20.62
N VAL A 145 11.74 -2.94 20.43
CA VAL A 145 11.59 -3.59 19.13
C VAL A 145 10.19 -3.36 18.56
N ARG A 146 9.15 -3.43 19.40
CA ARG A 146 7.77 -3.15 19.01
C ARG A 146 7.61 -1.73 18.45
N ILE A 147 8.13 -0.73 19.16
CA ILE A 147 8.11 0.67 18.72
C ILE A 147 8.92 0.84 17.42
N LEU A 148 10.08 0.19 17.32
CA LEU A 148 10.92 0.29 16.12
C LEU A 148 10.26 -0.36 14.90
N LEU A 149 9.54 -1.47 15.07
CA LEU A 149 8.78 -2.11 14.00
C LEU A 149 7.64 -1.20 13.51
N MET A 150 6.89 -0.55 14.41
CA MET A 150 5.91 0.47 14.02
C MET A 150 6.54 1.62 13.26
N ALA A 151 7.68 2.11 13.73
CA ALA A 151 8.43 3.15 13.05
C ALA A 151 8.90 2.69 11.65
N GLY A 152 9.26 1.42 11.49
CA GLY A 152 9.58 0.82 10.18
C GLY A 152 8.37 0.75 9.24
N ILE A 153 7.20 0.34 9.74
CA ILE A 153 5.95 0.36 8.98
C ILE A 153 5.62 1.78 8.53
N ALA A 154 5.69 2.74 9.46
CA ALA A 154 5.44 4.16 9.18
C ALA A 154 6.43 4.75 8.16
N ALA A 155 7.73 4.40 8.27
CA ALA A 155 8.75 4.76 7.29
C ALA A 155 8.45 4.20 5.89
N GLY A 156 8.10 2.92 5.80
CA GLY A 156 7.76 2.28 4.53
C GLY A 156 6.53 2.90 3.88
N PHE A 157 5.46 3.08 4.66
CA PHE A 157 4.20 3.66 4.18
C PHE A 157 4.37 5.14 3.81
N GLY A 158 5.06 5.93 4.65
CA GLY A 158 5.35 7.34 4.37
C GLY A 158 6.13 7.51 3.08
N ALA A 159 7.21 6.75 2.90
CA ALA A 159 8.06 6.82 1.70
C ALA A 159 7.37 6.33 0.42
N VAL A 160 6.48 5.33 0.50
CA VAL A 160 5.86 4.74 -0.71
C VAL A 160 4.78 5.66 -1.30
N PHE A 161 4.11 6.46 -0.46
CA PHE A 161 3.00 7.31 -0.86
C PHE A 161 3.26 8.81 -0.79
N GLY A 162 4.33 9.26 -0.14
CA GLY A 162 4.58 10.69 0.07
C GLY A 162 3.65 11.29 1.11
N THR A 163 3.10 10.47 2.01
CA THR A 163 2.09 10.86 3.01
C THR A 163 2.54 10.49 4.43
N PRO A 164 3.58 11.15 4.97
CA PRO A 164 4.23 10.72 6.20
C PRO A 164 3.29 10.75 7.42
N ILE A 165 2.36 11.70 7.50
CA ILE A 165 1.37 11.77 8.59
C ILE A 165 0.40 10.59 8.51
N ALA A 166 -0.11 10.27 7.32
CA ALA A 166 -0.99 9.12 7.12
C ALA A 166 -0.28 7.81 7.45
N GLY A 167 0.98 7.64 7.00
CA GLY A 167 1.78 6.47 7.34
C GLY A 167 2.06 6.30 8.82
N ALA A 168 2.27 7.40 9.55
CA ALA A 168 2.43 7.37 11.00
C ALA A 168 1.13 6.93 11.70
N ILE A 169 -0.02 7.50 11.34
CA ILE A 169 -1.32 7.12 11.91
C ILE A 169 -1.66 5.66 11.59
N PHE A 170 -1.46 5.26 10.33
CA PHE A 170 -1.68 3.87 9.88
C PHE A 170 -0.90 2.87 10.73
N ALA A 171 0.40 3.12 10.97
CA ALA A 171 1.23 2.23 11.77
C ALA A 171 0.77 2.10 13.23
N LEU A 172 0.06 3.08 13.77
CA LEU A 172 -0.45 3.07 15.14
C LEU A 172 -1.79 2.35 15.26
N GLU A 173 -2.64 2.43 14.24
CA GLU A 173 -4.01 1.89 14.27
C GLU A 173 -4.12 0.48 13.69
N VAL A 174 -3.34 0.15 12.65
CA VAL A 174 -3.45 -1.13 11.91
C VAL A 174 -3.25 -2.35 12.80
N LEU A 175 -2.58 -2.19 13.93
CA LEU A 175 -2.22 -3.27 14.84
C LEU A 175 -3.36 -3.67 15.77
N THR A 176 -4.16 -2.72 16.22
CA THR A 176 -5.20 -3.03 17.22
C THR A 176 -6.40 -2.11 17.02
N ILE A 177 -7.47 -2.67 16.47
CA ILE A 177 -8.72 -1.95 16.24
C ILE A 177 -9.20 -1.32 17.55
N GLY A 178 -9.40 0.00 17.54
CA GLY A 178 -9.86 0.78 18.70
C GLY A 178 -8.80 1.14 19.74
N ARG A 179 -7.49 0.90 19.49
CA ARG A 179 -6.39 1.34 20.37
C ARG A 179 -5.26 2.01 19.61
N MET A 180 -4.88 3.20 20.06
CA MET A 180 -3.72 3.95 19.56
C MET A 180 -2.52 3.79 20.50
N GLN A 181 -1.37 3.40 19.97
CA GLN A 181 -0.13 3.25 20.74
C GLN A 181 0.68 4.55 20.78
N TYR A 182 0.26 5.49 21.62
CA TYR A 182 0.85 6.83 21.72
C TYR A 182 2.37 6.85 21.98
N GLU A 183 2.92 5.81 22.61
CA GLU A 183 4.37 5.68 22.85
C GLU A 183 5.19 5.64 21.55
N ALA A 184 4.61 5.11 20.47
CA ALA A 184 5.26 4.99 19.16
C ALA A 184 5.00 6.18 18.24
N LEU A 185 4.15 7.16 18.63
CA LEU A 185 3.74 8.26 17.77
C LEU A 185 4.92 9.11 17.27
N LEU A 186 5.78 9.59 18.18
CA LEU A 186 6.93 10.41 17.81
C LEU A 186 7.97 9.62 16.98
N PRO A 187 8.39 8.40 17.38
CA PRO A 187 9.25 7.55 16.54
C PRO A 187 8.65 7.28 15.16
N ALA A 188 7.36 6.95 15.07
CA ALA A 188 6.70 6.64 13.80
C ALA A 188 6.61 7.85 12.88
N LEU A 189 6.22 9.01 13.41
CA LEU A 189 6.16 10.25 12.63
C LEU A 189 7.55 10.66 12.13
N LEU A 190 8.56 10.62 13.01
CA LEU A 190 9.94 10.92 12.63
C LEU A 190 10.42 9.97 11.51
N ALA A 191 10.14 8.67 11.66
CA ALA A 191 10.53 7.67 10.68
C ALA A 191 9.85 7.89 9.33
N ALA A 192 8.54 8.16 9.33
CA ALA A 192 7.76 8.44 8.13
C ALA A 192 8.28 9.66 7.37
N VAL A 193 8.53 10.77 8.08
CA VAL A 193 9.05 12.03 7.49
C VAL A 193 10.46 11.83 6.94
N VAL A 194 11.36 11.20 7.70
CA VAL A 194 12.74 10.99 7.24
C VAL A 194 12.78 10.05 6.03
N ALA A 195 11.98 8.99 6.03
CA ALA A 195 11.94 8.05 4.92
C ALA A 195 11.37 8.69 3.65
N ASP A 196 10.32 9.51 3.80
CA ASP A 196 9.74 10.30 2.71
C ASP A 196 10.74 11.31 2.12
N TRP A 197 11.38 12.12 2.97
CA TRP A 197 12.44 13.04 2.53
C TRP A 197 13.60 12.31 1.85
N THR A 198 13.97 11.13 2.34
CA THR A 198 15.01 10.32 1.70
C THR A 198 14.56 9.85 0.32
N CYS A 199 13.31 9.41 0.19
CA CYS A 199 12.74 9.00 -1.10
C CYS A 199 12.76 10.15 -2.13
N HIS A 200 12.35 11.35 -1.70
CA HIS A 200 12.44 12.56 -2.50
C HIS A 200 13.88 12.96 -2.85
N ALA A 201 14.84 12.79 -1.93
CA ALA A 201 16.26 13.05 -2.20
C ALA A 201 16.85 12.13 -3.29
N TRP A 202 16.27 10.93 -3.47
CA TRP A 202 16.59 10.03 -4.59
C TRP A 202 15.89 10.41 -5.91
N GLY A 203 15.12 11.50 -5.94
CA GLY A 203 14.40 11.97 -7.12
C GLY A 203 13.09 11.24 -7.39
N ILE A 204 12.57 10.48 -6.42
CA ILE A 204 11.25 9.86 -6.54
C ILE A 204 10.18 10.90 -6.23
N GLY A 205 9.29 11.12 -7.20
CA GLY A 205 8.09 11.94 -7.04
C GLY A 205 6.85 11.08 -6.77
N HIS A 206 5.86 11.66 -6.12
CA HIS A 206 4.55 11.03 -5.93
C HIS A 206 3.49 11.80 -6.70
N THR A 207 2.51 11.09 -7.26
CA THR A 207 1.40 11.70 -7.98
C THR A 207 0.53 12.48 -7.00
N HIS A 208 0.33 13.76 -7.27
CA HIS A 208 -0.60 14.61 -6.53
C HIS A 208 -1.99 14.57 -7.18
N TYR A 209 -3.00 14.24 -6.38
CA TYR A 209 -4.39 14.23 -6.81
C TYR A 209 -5.05 15.55 -6.41
N ALA A 210 -5.43 16.35 -7.40
CA ALA A 210 -6.07 17.65 -7.19
C ALA A 210 -7.59 17.51 -7.17
N ILE A 211 -8.24 18.18 -6.22
CA ILE A 211 -9.70 18.26 -6.12
C ILE A 211 -10.10 19.68 -6.55
N ALA A 212 -10.45 19.84 -7.82
CA ALA A 212 -10.83 21.13 -8.40
C ALA A 212 -12.10 21.70 -7.77
N TYR A 213 -13.03 20.84 -7.35
CA TYR A 213 -14.23 21.25 -6.62
C TYR A 213 -13.91 22.17 -5.43
N LEU A 214 -12.85 21.89 -4.66
CA LEU A 214 -12.44 22.69 -3.51
C LEU A 214 -11.88 24.08 -3.91
N GLY A 215 -11.32 24.22 -5.11
CA GLY A 215 -10.84 25.51 -5.61
C GLY A 215 -11.96 26.45 -6.09
N GLY A 216 -13.15 25.91 -6.38
CA GLY A 216 -14.33 26.68 -6.77
C GLY A 216 -15.21 27.13 -5.59
N VAL A 217 -15.03 26.51 -4.42
CA VAL A 217 -15.57 27.01 -3.15
C VAL A 217 -14.69 28.19 -2.77
N GLY A 218 -15.05 29.40 -3.26
CA GLY A 218 -14.28 30.62 -3.03
C GLY A 218 -13.97 30.87 -1.55
N GLU A 219 -13.18 31.90 -1.27
CA GLU A 219 -12.80 32.40 0.06
C GLU A 219 -13.99 32.85 0.94
N ALA A 220 -15.11 32.12 0.93
CA ALA A 220 -16.18 32.21 1.88
C ALA A 220 -15.65 31.73 3.24
N VAL A 221 -15.08 32.68 3.97
CA VAL A 221 -14.68 32.55 5.37
C VAL A 221 -15.95 32.35 6.21
N GLY A 222 -16.48 31.13 6.24
CA GLY A 222 -17.70 30.76 6.97
C GLY A 222 -18.00 29.26 6.92
N PHE A 223 -18.77 28.77 7.89
CA PHE A 223 -19.26 27.39 7.89
C PHE A 223 -20.36 27.24 6.82
N HIS A 224 -20.08 26.53 5.74
CA HIS A 224 -21.05 26.18 4.70
C HIS A 224 -21.34 24.68 4.77
N LEU A 225 -22.59 24.33 5.11
CA LEU A 225 -23.05 22.94 5.14
C LEU A 225 -24.05 22.72 4.00
N ASP A 226 -23.60 22.11 2.92
CA ASP A 226 -24.49 21.59 1.87
C ASP A 226 -25.07 20.25 2.32
N ALA A 227 -26.29 20.28 2.87
CA ALA A 227 -26.98 19.09 3.37
C ALA A 227 -27.25 18.05 2.27
N LEU A 228 -27.49 18.49 1.03
CA LEU A 228 -27.73 17.58 -0.08
C LEU A 228 -26.44 16.87 -0.48
N LEU A 229 -25.32 17.61 -0.60
CA LEU A 229 -24.02 17.02 -0.83
C LEU A 229 -23.63 16.06 0.30
N LEU A 230 -23.85 16.45 1.56
CA LEU A 230 -23.58 15.59 2.71
C LEU A 230 -24.37 14.28 2.62
N LEU A 231 -25.65 14.32 2.25
CA LEU A 231 -26.46 13.12 2.05
C LEU A 231 -25.85 12.23 0.95
N LYS A 232 -25.41 12.81 -0.17
CA LYS A 232 -24.74 12.06 -1.26
C LYS A 232 -23.40 11.46 -0.80
N VAL A 233 -22.66 12.14 0.07
CA VAL A 233 -21.42 11.61 0.67
C VAL A 233 -21.71 10.44 1.61
N VAL A 234 -22.76 10.54 2.43
CA VAL A 234 -23.17 9.43 3.32
C VAL A 234 -23.60 8.20 2.50
N THR A 235 -24.37 8.39 1.44
CA THR A 235 -24.77 7.27 0.57
C THR A 235 -23.57 6.65 -0.14
N ALA A 236 -22.62 7.46 -0.61
CA ALA A 236 -21.38 6.96 -1.19
C ALA A 236 -20.52 6.22 -0.16
N GLY A 237 -20.40 6.72 1.07
CA GLY A 237 -19.67 6.06 2.17
C GLY A 237 -20.21 4.66 2.49
N LEU A 238 -21.54 4.49 2.49
CA LEU A 238 -22.16 3.17 2.63
C LEU A 238 -21.79 2.23 1.46
N ALA A 239 -21.79 2.75 0.23
CA ALA A 239 -21.41 1.98 -0.95
C ALA A 239 -19.93 1.57 -0.92
N PHE A 240 -19.02 2.47 -0.51
CA PHE A 240 -17.60 2.16 -0.33
C PHE A 240 -17.37 1.08 0.72
N GLY A 241 -18.03 1.18 1.88
CA GLY A 241 -17.95 0.18 2.93
C GLY A 241 -18.44 -1.21 2.48
N LEU A 242 -19.56 -1.25 1.75
CA LEU A 242 -20.07 -2.50 1.16
C LEU A 242 -19.10 -3.08 0.11
N ALA A 243 -18.55 -2.24 -0.78
CA ALA A 243 -17.60 -2.67 -1.78
C ALA A 243 -16.31 -3.24 -1.16
N ALA A 244 -15.80 -2.60 -0.09
CA ALA A 244 -14.64 -3.10 0.66
C ALA A 244 -14.94 -4.45 1.33
N HIS A 245 -16.13 -4.61 1.93
CA HIS A 245 -16.57 -5.89 2.51
C HIS A 245 -16.65 -7.00 1.45
N PHE A 246 -17.27 -6.73 0.30
CA PHE A 246 -17.33 -7.69 -0.81
C PHE A 246 -15.95 -8.04 -1.35
N PHE A 247 -15.04 -7.07 -1.49
CA PHE A 247 -13.67 -7.34 -1.92
C PHE A 247 -12.95 -8.31 -0.97
N ALA A 248 -13.09 -8.10 0.34
CA ALA A 248 -12.48 -8.97 1.35
C ALA A 248 -13.07 -10.39 1.31
N GLU A 249 -14.41 -10.52 1.32
CA GLU A 249 -15.12 -11.81 1.22
C GLU A 249 -14.73 -12.58 -0.04
N LEU A 250 -14.77 -11.92 -1.20
CA LEU A 250 -14.41 -12.54 -2.48
C LEU A 250 -12.94 -12.94 -2.54
N SER A 251 -12.05 -12.17 -1.91
CA SER A 251 -10.63 -12.54 -1.79
C SER A 251 -10.46 -13.81 -0.96
N HIS A 252 -11.10 -13.91 0.20
CA HIS A 252 -11.05 -15.12 1.02
C HIS A 252 -11.63 -16.34 0.30
N LEU A 253 -12.75 -16.16 -0.41
CA LEU A 253 -13.35 -17.21 -1.23
C LEU A 253 -12.42 -17.64 -2.36
N ALA A 254 -11.84 -16.69 -3.10
CA ALA A 254 -10.89 -16.97 -4.18
C ALA A 254 -9.65 -17.72 -3.67
N SER A 255 -9.09 -17.29 -2.54
CA SER A 255 -7.95 -17.97 -1.89
C SER A 255 -8.29 -19.43 -1.55
N SER A 256 -9.49 -19.67 -1.02
CA SER A 256 -9.98 -21.00 -0.67
C SER A 256 -10.22 -21.86 -1.91
N ALA A 257 -10.81 -21.28 -2.96
CA ALA A 257 -11.03 -21.94 -4.24
C ALA A 257 -9.72 -22.36 -4.90
N TYR A 258 -8.70 -21.49 -4.95
CA TYR A 258 -7.39 -21.85 -5.49
C TYR A 258 -6.73 -23.00 -4.73
N LYS A 259 -6.83 -23.03 -3.40
CA LYS A 259 -6.30 -24.11 -2.58
C LYS A 259 -7.02 -25.44 -2.83
N ALA A 260 -8.34 -25.40 -3.06
CA ALA A 260 -9.16 -26.58 -3.34
C ALA A 260 -8.92 -27.13 -4.76
N ILE A 261 -8.87 -26.27 -5.77
CA ILE A 261 -8.70 -26.67 -7.18
C ILE A 261 -7.25 -27.07 -7.47
N LEU A 262 -6.27 -26.33 -6.93
CA LEU A 262 -4.83 -26.59 -7.13
C LEU A 262 -4.09 -26.61 -5.78
N PRO A 263 -4.01 -27.79 -5.13
CA PRO A 263 -3.29 -27.94 -3.87
C PRO A 263 -1.81 -27.56 -3.99
N TYR A 264 -1.17 -27.85 -5.13
CA TYR A 264 0.21 -27.47 -5.39
C TYR A 264 0.33 -25.97 -5.70
N ALA A 265 0.81 -25.21 -4.71
CA ALA A 265 0.78 -23.74 -4.74
C ALA A 265 1.45 -23.09 -5.96
N PRO A 266 2.61 -23.56 -6.47
CA PRO A 266 3.24 -22.96 -7.65
C PRO A 266 2.41 -22.99 -8.93
N LEU A 267 1.41 -23.88 -9.04
CA LEU A 267 0.51 -23.91 -10.20
C LEU A 267 -0.66 -22.92 -10.10
N ARG A 268 -0.97 -22.38 -8.92
CA ARG A 268 -2.08 -21.42 -8.76
C ARG A 268 -1.88 -20.14 -9.59
N PRO A 269 -0.67 -19.51 -9.60
CA PRO A 269 -0.40 -18.38 -10.47
C PRO A 269 -0.52 -18.71 -11.97
N VAL A 270 -0.25 -19.95 -12.38
CA VAL A 270 -0.37 -20.38 -13.78
C VAL A 270 -1.85 -20.34 -14.21
N LEU A 271 -2.74 -20.89 -13.38
CA LEU A 271 -4.19 -20.82 -13.61
C LEU A 271 -4.68 -19.37 -13.62
N ALA A 272 -4.27 -18.58 -12.64
CA ALA A 272 -4.63 -17.16 -12.57
C ALA A 272 -4.17 -16.39 -13.81
N SER A 273 -2.97 -16.69 -14.32
CA SER A 273 -2.43 -16.07 -15.53
C SER A 273 -3.29 -16.41 -16.76
N ALA A 274 -3.76 -17.66 -16.88
CA ALA A 274 -4.67 -18.04 -17.96
C ALA A 274 -6.00 -17.27 -17.88
N ILE A 275 -6.54 -17.09 -16.67
CA ILE A 275 -7.76 -16.30 -16.44
C ILE A 275 -7.52 -14.83 -16.80
N LEU A 276 -6.45 -14.21 -16.29
CA LEU A 276 -6.12 -12.80 -16.54
C LEU A 276 -5.86 -12.51 -18.02
N LEU A 277 -5.08 -13.36 -18.70
CA LEU A 277 -4.85 -13.23 -20.15
C LEU A 277 -6.16 -13.40 -20.92
N GLY A 278 -7.00 -14.36 -20.54
CA GLY A 278 -8.34 -14.54 -21.10
C GLY A 278 -9.22 -13.29 -20.93
N LEU A 279 -9.21 -12.66 -19.76
CA LEU A 279 -9.92 -11.42 -19.49
C LEU A 279 -9.38 -10.25 -20.32
N VAL A 280 -8.06 -10.13 -20.47
CA VAL A 280 -7.42 -9.13 -21.34
C VAL A 280 -7.90 -9.28 -22.79
N TYR A 281 -7.95 -10.50 -23.32
CA TYR A 281 -8.46 -10.76 -24.67
C TYR A 281 -9.96 -10.52 -24.80
N LEU A 282 -10.75 -10.91 -23.80
CA LEU A 282 -12.20 -10.75 -23.79
C LEU A 282 -12.62 -9.28 -23.77
N LEU A 283 -11.96 -8.48 -22.92
CA LEU A 283 -12.27 -7.06 -22.76
C LEU A 283 -11.57 -6.18 -23.81
N GLY A 284 -10.57 -6.71 -24.51
CA GLY A 284 -9.77 -5.96 -25.47
C GLY A 284 -8.91 -4.85 -24.85
N THR A 285 -8.73 -4.86 -23.52
CA THR A 285 -7.98 -3.83 -22.78
C THR A 285 -6.99 -4.44 -21.78
N ARG A 286 -5.99 -3.64 -21.41
CA ARG A 286 -4.92 -3.96 -20.44
C ARG A 286 -4.88 -2.98 -19.26
N GLU A 287 -5.85 -2.08 -19.16
CA GLU A 287 -5.92 -1.00 -18.18
C GLU A 287 -5.94 -1.51 -16.73
N TYR A 288 -6.49 -2.70 -16.51
CA TYR A 288 -6.63 -3.29 -15.18
C TYR A 288 -5.36 -4.02 -14.69
N LEU A 289 -4.32 -4.13 -15.51
CA LEU A 289 -3.03 -4.72 -15.14
C LEU A 289 -2.16 -3.74 -14.33
N GLY A 290 -1.21 -4.27 -13.54
CA GLY A 290 -0.27 -3.45 -12.77
C GLY A 290 -0.92 -2.58 -11.68
N LEU A 291 -0.31 -1.44 -11.35
CA LEU A 291 -0.76 -0.53 -10.27
C LEU A 291 -2.07 0.21 -10.63
N GLY A 292 -2.19 0.70 -11.87
CA GLY A 292 -3.28 1.57 -12.30
C GLY A 292 -3.11 3.05 -11.92
N VAL A 293 -1.91 3.52 -11.55
CA VAL A 293 -1.66 4.93 -11.18
C VAL A 293 -1.64 5.84 -12.41
N TRP A 294 -0.97 5.42 -13.48
CA TRP A 294 -0.81 6.18 -14.72
C TRP A 294 -0.76 5.24 -15.93
N SER A 295 -1.00 5.80 -17.12
CA SER A 295 -0.87 5.14 -18.41
C SER A 295 -0.39 6.14 -19.46
N PRO A 296 0.41 5.72 -20.48
CA PRO A 296 0.73 6.56 -21.62
C PRO A 296 -0.50 6.87 -22.49
N ASN A 297 -1.56 6.05 -22.43
CA ASN A 297 -2.82 6.34 -23.10
C ASN A 297 -3.73 7.20 -22.19
N PRO A 298 -4.10 8.43 -22.58
CA PRO A 298 -4.90 9.31 -21.75
C PRO A 298 -6.32 8.82 -21.44
N ASP A 299 -6.85 7.91 -22.26
CA ASP A 299 -8.19 7.35 -22.14
C ASP A 299 -8.25 6.10 -21.25
N ASP A 300 -7.10 5.56 -20.87
CA ASP A 300 -7.03 4.40 -19.98
C ASP A 300 -7.54 4.75 -18.58
N ALA A 301 -8.32 3.85 -18.00
CA ALA A 301 -8.74 3.96 -16.62
C ALA A 301 -7.51 3.94 -15.69
N THR A 302 -7.32 5.03 -14.96
CA THR A 302 -6.21 5.22 -14.01
C THR A 302 -6.73 5.98 -12.79
N ILE A 303 -6.04 5.81 -11.65
CA ILE A 303 -6.36 6.58 -10.45
C ILE A 303 -6.37 8.08 -10.79
N LEU A 304 -5.33 8.58 -11.47
CA LEU A 304 -5.25 9.98 -11.89
C LEU A 304 -6.40 10.39 -12.81
N GLY A 305 -6.83 9.49 -13.71
CA GLY A 305 -7.96 9.72 -14.62
C GLY A 305 -9.29 9.98 -13.91
N PHE A 306 -9.54 9.29 -12.78
CA PHE A 306 -10.80 9.45 -12.02
C PHE A 306 -10.95 10.81 -11.35
N PHE A 307 -9.86 11.56 -11.14
CA PHE A 307 -9.91 12.92 -10.58
C PHE A 307 -10.21 14.00 -11.64
N ARG A 308 -10.46 13.63 -12.91
CA ARG A 308 -10.86 14.58 -13.95
C ARG A 308 -12.35 14.96 -13.75
N PRO A 309 -12.70 16.24 -13.49
CA PRO A 309 -14.07 16.62 -13.10
C PRO A 309 -15.17 16.26 -14.12
N ASN A 310 -14.82 16.17 -15.40
CA ASN A 310 -15.76 15.94 -16.51
C ASN A 310 -15.69 14.51 -17.08
N HIS A 311 -15.05 13.58 -16.37
CA HIS A 311 -14.87 12.20 -16.84
C HIS A 311 -15.41 11.22 -15.81
N VAL A 312 -16.51 10.56 -16.16
CA VAL A 312 -17.16 9.54 -15.32
C VAL A 312 -16.82 8.16 -15.85
N ASP A 313 -16.28 7.31 -14.97
CA ASP A 313 -16.08 5.88 -15.24
C ASP A 313 -17.04 5.06 -14.37
N TYR A 314 -17.80 4.16 -14.99
CA TYR A 314 -18.84 3.38 -14.30
C TYR A 314 -18.40 1.98 -13.84
N TRP A 315 -17.41 1.37 -14.50
CA TRP A 315 -17.18 -0.08 -14.42
C TRP A 315 -15.74 -0.49 -14.13
N SER A 316 -14.76 0.39 -14.32
CA SER A 316 -13.35 0.07 -14.16
C SER A 316 -13.00 -0.35 -12.74
N TRP A 317 -13.71 0.14 -11.73
CA TRP A 317 -13.54 -0.30 -10.34
C TRP A 317 -13.84 -1.80 -10.17
N ALA A 318 -14.89 -2.32 -10.80
CA ALA A 318 -15.30 -3.72 -10.68
C ALA A 318 -14.31 -4.64 -11.42
N TRP A 319 -13.86 -4.22 -12.61
CA TRP A 319 -12.85 -4.96 -13.34
C TRP A 319 -11.50 -4.96 -12.62
N LYS A 320 -11.07 -3.83 -12.06
CA LYS A 320 -9.84 -3.78 -11.25
C LYS A 320 -9.94 -4.66 -10.02
N ALA A 321 -11.09 -4.70 -9.36
CA ALA A 321 -11.34 -5.62 -8.24
C ALA A 321 -11.16 -7.08 -8.67
N LEU A 322 -11.80 -7.49 -9.76
CA LEU A 322 -11.68 -8.85 -10.29
C LEU A 322 -10.23 -9.21 -10.63
N PHE A 323 -9.52 -8.36 -11.37
CA PHE A 323 -8.13 -8.60 -11.76
C PHE A 323 -7.21 -8.73 -10.53
N THR A 324 -7.42 -7.88 -9.52
CA THR A 324 -6.62 -7.89 -8.30
C THR A 324 -6.91 -9.13 -7.45
N ILE A 325 -8.19 -9.50 -7.28
CA ILE A 325 -8.59 -10.70 -6.55
C ILE A 325 -7.99 -11.94 -7.21
N VAL A 326 -8.10 -12.07 -8.53
CA VAL A 326 -7.54 -13.21 -9.28
C VAL A 326 -6.02 -13.27 -9.14
N THR A 327 -5.34 -12.12 -9.20
CA THR A 327 -3.86 -12.02 -9.11
C THR A 327 -3.36 -12.40 -7.71
N LEU A 328 -3.78 -11.69 -6.67
CA LEU A 328 -3.18 -11.79 -5.34
C LEU A 328 -3.52 -13.10 -4.65
N ASN A 329 -4.76 -13.58 -4.78
CA ASN A 329 -5.19 -14.84 -4.15
C ASN A 329 -4.56 -16.09 -4.78
N ALA A 330 -3.97 -15.97 -5.97
CA ALA A 330 -3.20 -17.02 -6.61
C ALA A 330 -1.75 -17.13 -6.09
N GLY A 331 -1.27 -16.14 -5.32
CA GLY A 331 0.07 -16.13 -4.74
C GLY A 331 1.07 -15.18 -5.40
N PHE A 332 0.64 -14.35 -6.36
CA PHE A 332 1.45 -13.23 -6.83
C PHE A 332 1.80 -12.31 -5.66
N LYS A 333 3.00 -11.71 -5.72
CA LYS A 333 3.52 -10.86 -4.64
C LYS A 333 3.28 -9.38 -4.95
N GLY A 334 2.87 -8.66 -3.92
CA GLY A 334 2.49 -7.24 -3.96
C GLY A 334 1.50 -6.93 -2.84
N GLY A 335 1.22 -5.65 -2.61
CA GLY A 335 0.14 -5.23 -1.71
C GLY A 335 -1.21 -5.17 -2.41
N GLU A 336 -2.26 -4.83 -1.69
CA GLU A 336 -3.62 -4.70 -2.26
C GLU A 336 -4.09 -3.24 -2.29
N VAL A 337 -3.45 -2.37 -1.51
CA VAL A 337 -3.96 -1.02 -1.23
C VAL A 337 -3.92 -0.07 -2.42
N THR A 338 -2.92 -0.13 -3.30
CA THR A 338 -2.95 0.71 -4.51
C THR A 338 -4.09 0.32 -5.47
N PRO A 339 -4.36 -0.98 -5.70
CA PRO A 339 -5.61 -1.39 -6.33
C PRO A 339 -6.87 -0.96 -5.58
N LEU A 340 -6.90 -0.99 -4.24
CA LEU A 340 -8.05 -0.50 -3.48
C LEU A 340 -8.29 1.00 -3.69
N PHE A 341 -7.23 1.81 -3.77
CA PHE A 341 -7.32 3.21 -4.17
C PHE A 341 -7.94 3.40 -5.55
N PHE A 342 -7.58 2.54 -6.53
CA PHE A 342 -8.19 2.55 -7.85
C PHE A 342 -9.66 2.16 -7.80
N ILE A 343 -9.99 1.08 -7.10
CA ILE A 343 -11.36 0.56 -6.97
C ILE A 343 -12.25 1.62 -6.30
N GLY A 344 -11.78 2.20 -5.21
CA GLY A 344 -12.47 3.23 -4.48
C GLY A 344 -12.65 4.52 -5.29
N ALA A 345 -11.58 5.04 -5.90
CA ALA A 345 -11.67 6.23 -6.75
C ALA A 345 -12.57 6.02 -7.98
N GLY A 346 -12.50 4.84 -8.62
CA GLY A 346 -13.37 4.48 -9.74
C GLY A 346 -14.84 4.32 -9.32
N LEU A 347 -15.11 3.70 -8.17
CA LEU A 347 -16.47 3.63 -7.62
C LEU A 347 -17.00 5.01 -7.25
N GLY A 348 -16.13 5.88 -6.72
CA GLY A 348 -16.44 7.29 -6.45
C GLY A 348 -16.82 8.04 -7.73
N SER A 349 -16.05 7.88 -8.80
CA SER A 349 -16.36 8.45 -10.12
C SER A 349 -17.74 7.97 -10.61
N ALA A 350 -18.00 6.66 -10.55
CA ALA A 350 -19.28 6.06 -10.94
C ALA A 350 -20.46 6.66 -10.15
N LEU A 351 -20.32 6.74 -8.82
CA LEU A 351 -21.36 7.25 -7.93
C LEU A 351 -21.61 8.75 -8.14
N ALA A 352 -20.57 9.54 -8.40
CA ALA A 352 -20.75 10.96 -8.74
C ALA A 352 -21.59 11.13 -10.01
N GLY A 353 -21.35 10.32 -11.04
CA GLY A 353 -22.17 10.34 -12.26
C GLY A 353 -23.64 10.02 -12.00
N VAL A 354 -23.92 9.01 -11.16
CA VAL A 354 -25.29 8.61 -10.81
C VAL A 354 -25.99 9.64 -9.91
N LEU A 355 -25.27 10.20 -8.94
CA LEU A 355 -25.82 11.13 -7.95
C LEU A 355 -25.79 12.59 -8.42
N GLY A 356 -25.23 12.89 -9.60
CA GLY A 356 -24.97 14.25 -10.06
C GLY A 356 -24.14 15.04 -9.04
N ALA A 357 -23.02 14.45 -8.59
CA ALA A 357 -22.10 15.04 -7.62
C ALA A 357 -20.75 15.38 -8.29
N PRO A 358 -19.90 16.21 -7.66
CA PRO A 358 -18.58 16.51 -8.19
C PRO A 358 -17.71 15.24 -8.26
N VAL A 359 -17.26 14.90 -9.47
CA VAL A 359 -16.58 13.62 -9.76
C VAL A 359 -15.26 13.49 -9.03
N ASP A 360 -14.45 14.53 -9.09
CA ASP A 360 -13.14 14.62 -8.44
C ASP A 360 -13.24 14.54 -6.90
N LEU A 361 -14.26 15.15 -6.31
CA LEU A 361 -14.55 15.01 -4.88
C LEU A 361 -14.92 13.57 -4.51
N PHE A 362 -15.80 12.93 -5.26
CA PHE A 362 -16.24 11.56 -4.95
C PHE A 362 -15.15 10.54 -5.24
N ALA A 363 -14.34 10.75 -6.28
CA ALA A 363 -13.13 9.98 -6.52
C ALA A 363 -12.18 10.09 -5.32
N ALA A 364 -11.98 11.29 -4.77
CA ALA A 364 -11.18 11.48 -3.55
C ALA A 364 -11.78 10.77 -2.33
N LEU A 365 -13.10 10.84 -2.15
CA LEU A 365 -13.80 10.19 -1.04
C LEU A 365 -13.73 8.67 -1.10
N GLY A 366 -13.76 8.08 -2.30
CA GLY A 366 -13.57 6.64 -2.47
C GLY A 366 -12.10 6.22 -2.44
N PHE A 367 -11.19 7.10 -2.84
CA PHE A 367 -9.73 6.85 -2.80
C PHE A 367 -9.21 6.62 -1.36
N VAL A 368 -9.79 7.31 -0.38
CA VAL A 368 -9.49 7.18 1.06
C VAL A 368 -10.38 6.11 1.68
#